data_AF-A0A6V7Y4T4-F1
#
_entry.id   AF-A0A6V7Y4T4-F1
#
_cell.length_a   1.000
_cell.length_b   1.000
_cell.length_c   1.000
_cell.angle_alpha   90.00
_cell.angle_beta   90.00
_cell.angle_gamma   90.00
#
_symmetry.space_group_name_H-M   'P 1'
#
loop_
_entity.id
_entity.type
_entity.pdbx_description
1 polymer ?
#
loop_
_entity_poly.entity_id
_entity_poly.type
_entity_poly.pdbx_seq_one_letter_code
_entity_poly.pdbx_strand_id
1 'polypeptide(L)'
;MASGDGQQSSSNPMFNQLLAFATEAQGDRPADPSVSQMSEENRVWLENALEHISEDTDPVKKLKRWMQRLEEIEEPNENNSADINDILDEIGDLVCDIDLALIFCNIGGLALVKKFLAKDCDFVSAPFTHLIGVLAQYNNKVQQLFLKESFLEECLKIIGNESKTVEYRHKSVGAISAMVKSYLPALIRYVQLDGPDKLFDCFNKALENCDINGMDKLVHRCAVAAVAIKNSFSTEVLNIDSNFRKISLAPGLMRAKIEERGEDDFKETIEFLKE
;
A
#
# COMPACT_ATOMS: atom_id res chain seq x y z
N MET A 1 -27.64 6.54 52.63
CA MET A 1 -27.19 7.86 52.18
C MET A 1 -26.02 7.64 51.26
N ALA A 2 -26.15 8.12 50.03
CA ALA A 2 -25.39 7.71 48.86
C ALA A 2 -24.27 8.71 48.51
N SER A 3 -23.31 8.20 47.74
CA SER A 3 -22.48 8.90 46.74
C SER A 3 -21.36 9.81 47.29
N GLY A 4 -20.13 9.78 46.81
CA GLY A 4 -19.57 9.16 45.60
C GLY A 4 -18.39 10.05 45.19
N ASP A 5 -17.16 9.53 45.33
CA ASP A 5 -15.93 10.23 44.96
C ASP A 5 -15.85 10.35 43.42
N GLY A 6 -16.04 11.57 42.92
CA GLY A 6 -15.91 11.90 41.51
C GLY A 6 -14.45 12.05 41.09
N GLN A 7 -14.03 11.23 40.14
CA GLN A 7 -12.75 11.30 39.46
C GLN A 7 -12.57 12.66 38.78
N GLN A 8 -11.46 13.36 39.09
CA GLN A 8 -11.01 14.52 38.35
C GLN A 8 -10.57 14.10 36.94
N SER A 9 -11.41 14.39 35.95
CA SER A 9 -11.07 14.35 34.52
C SER A 9 -10.06 15.45 34.21
N SER A 10 -8.92 15.06 33.63
CA SER A 10 -7.86 15.97 33.19
C SER A 10 -8.33 16.74 31.95
N SER A 11 -8.89 17.94 32.16
CA SER A 11 -9.23 18.85 31.06
C SER A 11 -7.97 19.21 30.26
N ASN A 12 -7.92 18.81 28.99
CA ASN A 12 -6.82 19.14 28.09
C ASN A 12 -6.72 20.67 27.91
N PRO A 13 -5.60 21.32 28.24
CA PRO A 13 -5.47 22.78 28.25
C PRO A 13 -5.63 23.44 26.87
N MET A 14 -5.33 22.70 25.80
CA MET A 14 -5.53 23.13 24.41
C MET A 14 -7.02 23.31 24.06
N PHE A 15 -7.90 22.54 24.71
CA PHE A 15 -9.34 22.58 24.48
C PHE A 15 -9.99 23.83 25.07
N ASN A 16 -9.55 24.23 26.26
CA ASN A 16 -9.99 25.48 26.89
C ASN A 16 -9.58 26.70 26.05
N GLN A 17 -8.41 26.65 25.39
CA GLN A 17 -7.94 27.71 24.50
C GLN A 17 -8.77 27.80 23.22
N LEU A 18 -9.14 26.66 22.62
CA LEU A 18 -9.93 26.62 21.40
C LEU A 18 -11.37 27.07 21.65
N LEU A 19 -11.94 26.72 22.81
CA LEU A 19 -13.25 27.18 23.26
C LEU A 19 -13.25 28.70 23.48
N ALA A 20 -12.23 29.24 24.16
CA ALA A 20 -12.07 30.68 24.36
C ALA A 20 -11.98 31.43 23.02
N PHE A 21 -11.23 30.89 22.07
CA PHE A 21 -11.08 31.48 20.73
C PHE A 21 -12.39 31.47 19.92
N ALA A 22 -13.18 30.39 20.02
CA ALA A 22 -14.47 30.30 19.35
C ALA A 22 -15.49 31.29 19.94
N THR A 23 -15.45 31.54 21.25
CA THR A 23 -16.28 32.59 21.89
C THR A 23 -15.84 34.00 21.53
N GLU A 24 -14.54 34.23 21.30
CA GLU A 24 -14.01 35.53 20.86
C GLU A 24 -14.34 35.83 19.38
N ALA A 25 -14.47 34.80 18.55
CA ALA A 25 -14.77 34.93 17.11
C ALA A 25 -16.24 35.26 16.79
N GLN A 26 -17.16 35.17 17.76
CA GLN A 26 -18.53 35.71 17.65
C GLN A 26 -18.49 37.25 17.82
N GLY A 27 -18.03 37.94 16.78
CA GLY A 27 -17.90 39.39 16.77
C GLY A 27 -19.20 40.15 17.11
N ASP A 28 -19.02 41.16 17.96
CA ASP A 28 -19.82 42.39 18.13
C ASP A 28 -21.31 42.25 18.47
N ARG A 29 -21.59 41.55 19.57
CA ARG A 29 -22.82 41.75 20.35
C ARG A 29 -22.41 42.31 21.71
N PRO A 30 -23.04 43.40 22.22
CA PRO A 30 -22.66 43.96 23.51
C PRO A 30 -22.67 42.84 24.54
N ALA A 31 -21.56 42.70 25.27
CA ALA A 31 -21.35 41.64 26.24
C ALA A 31 -22.48 41.66 27.27
N ASP A 32 -23.49 40.83 27.05
CA ASP A 32 -24.39 40.40 28.11
C ASP A 32 -23.51 39.59 29.06
N PRO A 33 -23.39 39.95 30.36
CA PRO A 33 -22.54 39.25 31.32
C PRO A 33 -22.98 37.80 31.58
N SER A 34 -24.01 37.32 30.88
CA SER A 34 -24.47 35.95 30.86
C SER A 34 -23.94 35.16 29.66
N VAL A 35 -22.61 35.06 29.49
CA VAL A 35 -22.04 33.85 28.87
C VAL A 35 -22.37 32.71 29.83
N SER A 36 -23.56 32.16 29.67
CA SER A 36 -24.07 31.10 30.52
C SER A 36 -23.11 29.93 30.37
N GLN A 37 -22.46 29.53 31.47
CA GLN A 37 -21.70 28.28 31.51
C GLN A 37 -22.60 27.19 30.93
N MET A 38 -22.10 26.45 29.92
CA MET A 38 -22.83 25.33 29.34
C MET A 38 -23.36 24.45 30.48
N SER A 39 -24.65 24.09 30.42
CA SER A 39 -25.19 23.11 31.35
C SER A 39 -24.37 21.82 31.26
N GLU A 40 -24.18 21.14 32.39
CA GLU A 40 -23.34 19.94 32.44
C GLU A 40 -23.82 18.87 31.45
N GLU A 41 -25.12 18.78 31.20
CA GLU A 41 -25.71 17.90 30.17
C GLU A 41 -25.26 18.27 28.75
N ASN A 42 -25.22 19.56 28.42
CA ASN A 42 -24.74 20.02 27.11
C ASN A 42 -23.23 19.87 26.99
N ARG A 43 -22.48 20.00 28.09
CA ARG A 43 -21.03 19.78 28.12
C ARG A 43 -20.70 18.32 27.87
N VAL A 44 -21.34 17.40 28.59
CA VAL A 44 -21.19 15.95 28.38
C VAL A 44 -21.67 15.53 27.00
N TRP A 45 -22.77 16.10 26.49
CA TRP A 45 -23.22 15.83 25.12
C TRP A 45 -22.20 16.29 24.07
N LEU A 46 -21.63 17.49 24.24
CA LEU A 46 -20.64 18.04 23.30
C LEU A 46 -19.31 17.29 23.39
N GLU A 47 -18.86 16.93 24.60
CA GLU A 47 -17.68 16.09 24.83
C GLU A 47 -17.86 14.71 24.20
N ASN A 48 -19.02 14.05 24.38
CA ASN A 48 -19.32 12.78 23.72
C ASN A 48 -19.40 12.93 22.19
N ALA A 49 -20.05 13.98 21.68
CA ALA A 49 -20.13 14.23 20.24
C ALA A 49 -18.74 14.49 19.64
N LEU A 50 -17.87 15.20 20.35
CA LEU A 50 -16.48 15.47 19.94
C LEU A 50 -15.58 14.26 20.10
N GLU A 51 -15.77 13.43 21.13
CA GLU A 51 -15.09 12.14 21.26
C GLU A 51 -15.45 11.24 20.08
N HIS A 52 -16.73 11.11 19.73
CA HIS A 52 -17.16 10.37 18.54
C HIS A 52 -16.56 10.93 17.23
N ILE A 53 -16.50 12.25 17.07
CA ILE A 53 -15.84 12.88 15.91
C ILE A 53 -14.33 12.59 15.92
N SER A 54 -13.67 12.65 17.08
CA SER A 54 -12.24 12.39 17.21
C SER A 54 -11.89 10.92 16.97
N GLU A 55 -12.77 9.99 17.36
CA GLU A 55 -12.65 8.56 17.11
C GLU A 55 -12.80 8.22 15.63
N ASP A 56 -13.72 8.89 14.93
CA ASP A 56 -13.88 8.79 13.48
C ASP A 56 -12.84 9.60 12.69
N THR A 57 -12.00 10.39 13.35
CA THR A 57 -10.91 11.14 12.70
C THR A 57 -9.54 10.46 12.90
N ASP A 58 -9.37 9.61 13.92
CA ASP A 58 -8.09 8.95 14.18
C ASP A 58 -7.81 7.82 13.16
N PRO A 59 -6.85 8.00 12.24
CA PRO A 59 -6.58 7.02 11.20
C PRO A 59 -6.00 5.71 11.75
N VAL A 60 -5.32 5.74 12.91
CA VAL A 60 -4.75 4.54 13.53
C VAL A 60 -5.85 3.67 14.13
N LYS A 61 -6.90 4.29 14.71
CA LYS A 61 -8.09 3.56 15.19
C LYS A 61 -8.86 2.93 14.02
N LYS A 62 -9.03 3.66 12.92
CA LYS A 62 -9.65 3.10 11.69
C LYS A 62 -8.87 1.90 11.17
N LEU A 63 -7.56 2.02 11.07
CA LEU A 63 -6.68 0.95 10.63
C LEU A 63 -6.84 -0.31 11.50
N LYS A 64 -6.86 -0.15 12.83
CA LYS A 64 -7.10 -1.26 13.77
C LYS A 64 -8.47 -1.90 13.60
N ARG A 65 -9.52 -1.09 13.41
CA ARG A 65 -10.89 -1.56 13.19
C ARG A 65 -10.97 -2.43 11.93
N TRP A 66 -10.36 -1.98 10.84
CA TRP A 66 -10.30 -2.72 9.59
C TRP A 66 -9.51 -4.02 9.70
N MET A 67 -8.34 -3.97 10.38
CA MET A 67 -7.56 -5.17 10.66
C MET A 67 -8.33 -6.20 11.49
N GLN A 68 -9.05 -5.76 12.53
CA GLN A 68 -9.86 -6.65 13.37
C GLN A 68 -10.97 -7.32 12.54
N ARG A 69 -11.68 -6.55 11.70
CA ARG A 69 -12.70 -7.10 10.81
C ARG A 69 -12.13 -8.13 9.84
N LEU A 70 -10.89 -7.91 9.38
CA LEU A 70 -10.19 -8.84 8.51
C LEU A 70 -9.72 -10.10 9.27
N GLU A 71 -9.39 -10.00 10.56
CA GLU A 71 -9.08 -11.15 11.42
C GLU A 71 -10.29 -12.05 11.70
N GLU A 72 -11.48 -11.46 11.81
CA GLU A 72 -12.76 -12.18 11.97
C GLU A 72 -13.09 -13.07 10.76
N ILE A 73 -12.48 -12.81 9.60
CA ILE A 73 -12.62 -13.62 8.39
C ILE A 73 -11.66 -14.81 8.46
N GLU A 74 -12.10 -15.89 9.12
CA GLU A 74 -11.32 -17.12 9.26
C GLU A 74 -11.08 -17.84 7.93
N GLU A 75 -12.07 -17.89 7.03
CA GLU A 75 -11.98 -18.56 5.73
C GLU A 75 -12.45 -17.64 4.60
N PRO A 76 -11.53 -17.12 3.75
CA PRO A 76 -11.90 -16.38 2.56
C PRO A 76 -12.60 -17.31 1.58
N ASN A 77 -13.83 -16.96 1.24
CA ASN A 77 -14.61 -17.60 0.20
C ASN A 77 -15.07 -16.52 -0.80
N GLU A 78 -15.66 -16.91 -1.92
CA GLU A 78 -16.15 -15.97 -2.94
C GLU A 78 -17.24 -15.02 -2.41
N ASN A 79 -17.98 -15.41 -1.36
CA ASN A 79 -19.01 -14.53 -0.78
C ASN A 79 -18.41 -13.39 0.04
N ASN A 80 -17.26 -13.64 0.68
CA ASN A 80 -16.56 -12.66 1.50
C ASN A 80 -15.47 -11.92 0.71
N SER A 81 -15.22 -12.29 -0.56
CA SER A 81 -14.14 -11.67 -1.33
C SER A 81 -14.40 -10.20 -1.63
N ALA A 82 -15.65 -9.80 -1.85
CA ALA A 82 -16.01 -8.39 -2.03
C ALA A 82 -15.69 -7.59 -0.76
N ASP A 83 -16.17 -8.07 0.40
CA ASP A 83 -15.89 -7.45 1.70
C ASP A 83 -14.38 -7.37 2.00
N ILE A 84 -13.60 -8.40 1.67
CA ILE A 84 -12.13 -8.36 1.84
C ILE A 84 -11.51 -7.27 0.96
N ASN A 85 -11.93 -7.16 -0.31
CA ASN A 85 -11.41 -6.13 -1.21
C ASN A 85 -11.75 -4.73 -0.72
N ASP A 86 -13.01 -4.49 -0.31
CA ASP A 86 -13.44 -3.19 0.21
C ASP A 86 -12.63 -2.81 1.46
N ILE A 87 -12.39 -3.75 2.38
CA ILE A 87 -11.54 -3.52 3.56
C ILE A 87 -10.10 -3.21 3.14
N LEU A 88 -9.56 -3.93 2.15
CA LEU A 88 -8.18 -3.72 1.69
C LEU A 88 -8.01 -2.39 0.96
N ASP A 89 -9.02 -1.92 0.23
CA ASP A 89 -9.02 -0.61 -0.41
C ASP A 89 -9.02 0.51 0.64
N GLU A 90 -9.87 0.40 1.67
CA GLU A 90 -9.90 1.34 2.80
C GLU A 90 -8.58 1.35 3.59
N ILE A 91 -7.97 0.18 3.81
CA ILE A 91 -6.62 0.09 4.39
C ILE A 91 -5.60 0.73 3.44
N GLY A 92 -5.70 0.46 2.14
CA GLY A 92 -4.84 0.99 1.08
C GLY A 92 -4.77 2.51 1.08
N ASP A 93 -5.93 3.15 1.18
CA ASP A 93 -6.06 4.61 1.26
C ASP A 93 -5.40 5.18 2.52
N LEU A 94 -5.57 4.51 3.67
CA LEU A 94 -4.92 4.93 4.92
C LEU A 94 -3.40 4.78 4.86
N VAL A 95 -2.89 3.67 4.29
CA VAL A 95 -1.45 3.39 4.25
C VAL A 95 -0.71 4.10 3.11
N CYS A 96 -1.41 4.92 2.32
CA CYS A 96 -0.75 5.90 1.45
C CYS A 96 0.06 6.93 2.27
N ASP A 97 -0.29 7.13 3.54
CA ASP A 97 0.57 7.82 4.50
C ASP A 97 1.71 6.91 4.96
N ILE A 98 2.95 7.40 4.82
CA ILE A 98 4.18 6.65 5.10
C ILE A 98 4.27 6.21 6.56
N ASP A 99 3.79 7.04 7.50
CA ASP A 99 3.80 6.72 8.92
C ASP A 99 2.73 5.68 9.25
N LEU A 100 1.53 5.79 8.65
CA LEU A 100 0.47 4.80 8.81
C LEU A 100 0.84 3.43 8.21
N ALA A 101 1.53 3.40 7.07
CA ALA A 101 2.06 2.16 6.49
C ALA A 101 3.02 1.44 7.47
N LEU A 102 3.90 2.20 8.14
CA LEU A 102 4.79 1.64 9.14
C LEU A 102 4.02 1.17 10.38
N ILE A 103 3.03 1.95 10.83
CA ILE A 103 2.17 1.59 11.95
C ILE A 103 1.43 0.29 11.65
N PHE A 104 0.85 0.13 10.46
CA PHE A 104 0.21 -1.11 10.00
C PHE A 104 1.12 -2.32 10.19
N CYS A 105 2.37 -2.23 9.73
CA CYS A 105 3.34 -3.31 9.92
C CYS A 105 3.63 -3.58 11.41
N ASN A 106 3.75 -2.53 12.22
CA ASN A 106 4.09 -2.64 13.65
C ASN A 106 2.95 -3.21 14.51
N ILE A 107 1.69 -2.97 14.15
CA ILE A 107 0.52 -3.47 14.89
C ILE A 107 0.09 -4.89 14.47
N GLY A 108 0.93 -5.61 13.71
CA GLY A 108 0.69 -6.99 13.33
C GLY A 108 0.09 -7.19 11.93
N GLY A 109 -0.06 -6.13 11.14
CA GLY A 109 -0.61 -6.21 9.78
C GLY A 109 0.18 -7.16 8.87
N LEU A 110 1.49 -7.28 9.07
CA LEU A 110 2.32 -8.21 8.31
C LEU A 110 1.99 -9.68 8.55
N ALA A 111 1.68 -10.04 9.81
CA ALA A 111 1.28 -11.40 10.16
C ALA A 111 -0.08 -11.75 9.53
N LEU A 112 -0.99 -10.76 9.48
CA LEU A 112 -2.26 -10.89 8.80
C LEU A 112 -2.06 -11.14 7.31
N VAL A 113 -1.25 -10.33 6.62
CA VAL A 113 -0.96 -10.51 5.18
C VAL A 113 -0.46 -11.93 4.90
N LYS A 114 0.49 -12.44 5.70
CA LYS A 114 1.00 -13.81 5.57
C LYS A 114 -0.08 -14.87 5.77
N LYS A 115 -0.94 -14.70 6.77
CA LYS A 115 -2.05 -15.62 7.06
C LYS A 115 -2.96 -15.78 5.85
N PHE A 116 -3.23 -14.70 5.12
CA PHE A 116 -4.08 -14.75 3.93
C PHE A 116 -3.35 -15.28 2.69
N LEU A 117 -2.09 -14.91 2.46
CA LEU A 117 -1.29 -15.46 1.37
C LEU A 117 -1.07 -16.99 1.51
N ALA A 118 -0.94 -17.49 2.74
CA ALA A 118 -0.77 -18.92 3.01
C ALA A 118 -1.97 -19.80 2.60
N LYS A 119 -3.14 -19.21 2.32
CA LYS A 119 -4.34 -19.93 1.91
C LYS A 119 -4.36 -20.30 0.43
N ASP A 120 -3.40 -19.80 -0.35
CA ASP A 120 -3.19 -20.10 -1.78
C ASP A 120 -4.42 -19.85 -2.67
N CYS A 121 -5.29 -18.92 -2.25
CA CYS A 121 -6.44 -18.46 -3.03
C CYS A 121 -6.06 -17.21 -3.83
N ASP A 122 -5.96 -17.31 -5.16
CA ASP A 122 -5.51 -16.21 -6.03
C ASP A 122 -6.37 -14.95 -5.90
N PHE A 123 -7.69 -15.09 -5.80
CA PHE A 123 -8.64 -13.97 -5.68
C PHE A 123 -8.47 -13.15 -4.39
N VAL A 124 -7.86 -13.74 -3.36
CA VAL A 124 -7.52 -13.04 -2.10
C VAL A 124 -6.07 -12.61 -2.11
N SER A 125 -5.18 -13.47 -2.61
CA SER A 125 -3.74 -13.24 -2.60
C SER A 125 -3.34 -12.07 -3.50
N ALA A 126 -4.05 -11.84 -4.60
CA ALA A 126 -3.79 -10.72 -5.51
C ALA A 126 -4.03 -9.35 -4.83
N PRO A 127 -5.19 -9.08 -4.19
CA PRO A 127 -5.41 -7.87 -3.39
C PRO A 127 -4.40 -7.66 -2.27
N PHE A 128 -4.08 -8.70 -1.49
CA PHE A 128 -3.06 -8.58 -0.44
C PHE A 128 -1.67 -8.26 -0.99
N THR A 129 -1.33 -8.81 -2.15
CA THR A 129 -0.07 -8.50 -2.84
C THR A 129 -0.08 -7.09 -3.40
N HIS A 130 -1.24 -6.58 -3.81
CA HIS A 130 -1.38 -5.18 -4.15
C HIS A 130 -1.07 -4.28 -2.96
N LEU A 131 -1.66 -4.58 -1.80
CA LEU A 131 -1.43 -3.86 -0.55
C LEU A 131 0.06 -3.86 -0.15
N ILE A 132 0.77 -4.99 -0.30
CA ILE A 132 2.23 -5.04 -0.12
C ILE A 132 2.93 -3.99 -0.99
N GLY A 133 2.51 -3.85 -2.24
CA GLY A 133 3.04 -2.84 -3.16
C GLY A 133 2.81 -1.41 -2.66
N VAL A 134 1.61 -1.11 -2.15
CA VAL A 134 1.27 0.21 -1.58
C VAL A 134 2.13 0.49 -0.34
N LEU A 135 2.20 -0.47 0.58
CA LEU A 135 2.98 -0.38 1.82
C LEU A 135 4.48 -0.15 1.57
N ALA A 136 5.04 -0.79 0.54
CA ALA A 136 6.46 -0.68 0.20
C ALA A 136 6.81 0.64 -0.51
N GLN A 137 5.82 1.34 -1.06
CA GLN A 137 6.06 2.48 -1.94
C GLN A 137 6.68 3.65 -1.17
N TYR A 138 7.92 4.02 -1.55
CA TYR A 138 8.70 5.10 -0.95
C TYR A 138 8.92 4.97 0.57
N ASN A 139 8.86 3.75 1.12
CA ASN A 139 9.01 3.50 2.56
C ASN A 139 10.14 2.50 2.86
N ASN A 140 11.37 3.03 3.03
CA ASN A 140 12.56 2.21 3.28
C ASN A 140 12.45 1.30 4.52
N LYS A 141 11.72 1.72 5.56
CA LYS A 141 11.53 0.92 6.77
C LYS A 141 10.64 -0.29 6.48
N VAL A 142 9.56 -0.09 5.75
CA VAL A 142 8.65 -1.16 5.35
C VAL A 142 9.30 -2.08 4.31
N GLN A 143 10.03 -1.53 3.33
CA GLN A 143 10.83 -2.32 2.38
C GLN A 143 11.85 -3.21 3.10
N GLN A 144 12.50 -2.71 4.16
CA GLN A 144 13.40 -3.51 4.99
C GLN A 144 12.65 -4.66 5.70
N LEU A 145 11.44 -4.43 6.21
CA LEU A 145 10.62 -5.48 6.83
C LEU A 145 10.24 -6.56 5.80
N PHE A 146 9.78 -6.16 4.61
CA PHE A 146 9.45 -7.11 3.55
C PHE A 146 10.64 -7.92 3.06
N LEU A 147 11.82 -7.30 2.99
CA LEU A 147 13.06 -7.97 2.61
C LEU A 147 13.48 -9.03 3.64
N LYS A 148 13.30 -8.75 4.93
CA LYS A 148 13.60 -9.73 6.01
C LYS A 148 12.67 -10.93 5.98
N GLU A 149 11.44 -10.73 5.51
CA GLU A 149 10.37 -11.72 5.53
C GLU A 149 10.22 -12.47 4.22
N SER A 150 11.17 -12.28 3.29
CA SER A 150 11.27 -12.97 2.01
C SER A 150 10.06 -12.82 1.07
N PHE A 151 9.32 -11.72 1.19
CA PHE A 151 8.21 -11.42 0.28
C PHE A 151 8.66 -11.16 -1.16
N LEU A 152 9.88 -10.66 -1.33
CA LEU A 152 10.46 -10.44 -2.66
C LEU A 152 10.65 -11.78 -3.40
N GLU A 153 11.17 -12.80 -2.72
CA GLU A 153 11.32 -14.15 -3.25
C GLU A 153 9.96 -14.76 -3.62
N GLU A 154 8.94 -14.56 -2.79
CA GLU A 154 7.59 -15.06 -3.03
C GLU A 154 6.97 -14.42 -4.27
N CYS A 155 7.01 -13.09 -4.37
CA CYS A 155 6.54 -12.36 -5.56
C CYS A 155 7.26 -12.80 -6.83
N LEU A 156 8.58 -13.03 -6.76
CA LEU A 156 9.37 -13.51 -7.90
C LEU A 156 8.99 -14.93 -8.33
N LYS A 157 8.54 -15.79 -7.42
CA LYS A 157 8.00 -17.11 -7.77
C LYS A 157 6.65 -16.99 -8.46
N ILE A 158 5.80 -16.09 -7.99
CA ILE A 158 4.45 -15.90 -8.53
C ILE A 158 4.50 -15.41 -9.98
N ILE A 159 5.36 -14.44 -10.32
CA ILE A 159 5.44 -13.92 -11.69
C ILE A 159 5.88 -14.98 -12.71
N GLY A 160 6.68 -15.95 -12.28
CA GLY A 160 7.15 -17.08 -13.10
C GLY A 160 6.21 -18.28 -13.12
N ASN A 161 5.15 -18.27 -12.30
CA ASN A 161 4.21 -19.38 -12.23
C ASN A 161 2.98 -19.13 -13.13
N GLU A 162 2.91 -19.86 -14.23
CA GLU A 162 1.81 -19.78 -15.21
C GLU A 162 0.49 -20.35 -14.70
N SER A 163 0.50 -21.13 -13.61
CA SER A 163 -0.73 -21.63 -13.00
C SER A 163 -1.51 -20.54 -12.24
N LYS A 164 -0.87 -19.39 -11.97
CA LYS A 164 -1.46 -18.27 -11.23
C LYS A 164 -2.21 -17.32 -12.16
N THR A 165 -3.26 -16.70 -11.65
CA THR A 165 -4.06 -15.74 -12.43
C THR A 165 -3.19 -14.59 -12.94
N VAL A 166 -3.56 -14.05 -14.10
CA VAL A 166 -2.89 -12.90 -14.71
C VAL A 166 -2.91 -11.69 -13.78
N GLU A 167 -4.01 -11.50 -13.06
CA GLU A 167 -4.15 -10.44 -12.07
C GLU A 167 -3.16 -10.59 -10.91
N TYR A 168 -3.02 -11.80 -10.36
CA TYR A 168 -2.06 -12.03 -9.27
C TYR A 168 -0.62 -11.78 -9.71
N ARG A 169 -0.25 -12.24 -10.92
CA ARG A 169 1.05 -11.95 -11.52
C ARG A 169 1.25 -10.45 -11.73
N HIS A 170 0.24 -9.74 -12.23
CA HIS A 170 0.27 -8.29 -12.43
C HIS A 170 0.50 -7.52 -11.13
N LYS A 171 -0.24 -7.85 -10.06
CA LYS A 171 -0.06 -7.24 -8.74
C LYS A 171 1.32 -7.57 -8.15
N SER A 172 1.82 -8.78 -8.35
CA SER A 172 3.16 -9.21 -7.91
C SER A 172 4.28 -8.41 -8.59
N VAL A 173 4.20 -8.17 -9.90
CA VAL A 173 5.15 -7.30 -10.62
C VAL A 173 5.14 -5.88 -10.02
N GLY A 174 3.94 -5.38 -9.69
CA GLY A 174 3.78 -4.10 -9.01
C GLY A 174 4.45 -4.04 -7.63
N ALA A 175 4.24 -5.08 -6.82
CA ALA A 175 4.84 -5.19 -5.50
C ALA A 175 6.38 -5.29 -5.57
N ILE A 176 6.92 -6.08 -6.50
CA ILE A 176 8.37 -6.17 -6.75
C ILE A 176 8.95 -4.80 -7.05
N SER A 177 8.32 -4.07 -7.99
CA SER A 177 8.75 -2.72 -8.35
C SER A 177 8.81 -1.83 -7.11
N ALA A 178 7.72 -1.77 -6.33
CA ALA A 178 7.64 -0.94 -5.13
C ALA A 178 8.66 -1.34 -4.03
N MET A 179 8.91 -2.64 -3.83
CA MET A 179 9.88 -3.13 -2.85
C MET A 179 11.34 -2.83 -3.21
N VAL A 180 11.66 -2.84 -4.50
CA VAL A 180 13.02 -2.64 -5.01
C VAL A 180 13.32 -1.16 -5.24
N LYS A 181 12.31 -0.35 -5.60
CA LYS A 181 12.47 1.06 -5.96
C LYS A 181 13.19 1.85 -4.88
N SER A 182 14.22 2.58 -5.27
CA SER A 182 14.98 3.52 -4.42
C SER A 182 15.58 2.89 -3.16
N TYR A 183 15.70 1.56 -3.08
CA TYR A 183 16.22 0.84 -1.92
C TYR A 183 17.27 -0.19 -2.33
N LEU A 184 18.53 0.21 -2.17
CA LEU A 184 19.69 -0.55 -2.64
C LEU A 184 19.79 -1.99 -2.06
N PRO A 185 19.49 -2.27 -0.77
CA PRO A 185 19.52 -3.63 -0.26
C PRO A 185 18.52 -4.57 -0.95
N ALA A 186 17.31 -4.09 -1.26
CA ALA A 186 16.35 -4.88 -2.03
C ALA A 186 16.78 -5.06 -3.49
N LEU A 187 17.42 -4.06 -4.10
CA LEU A 187 18.00 -4.20 -5.45
C LEU A 187 19.06 -5.31 -5.49
N ILE A 188 19.99 -5.31 -4.53
CA ILE A 188 21.03 -6.33 -4.44
C ILE A 188 20.37 -7.71 -4.32
N ARG A 189 19.37 -7.85 -3.44
CA ARG A 189 18.66 -9.11 -3.28
C ARG A 189 17.89 -9.53 -4.53
N TYR A 190 17.24 -8.59 -5.21
CA TYR A 190 16.53 -8.80 -6.47
C TYR A 190 17.47 -9.36 -7.53
N VAL A 191 18.68 -8.81 -7.67
CA VAL A 191 19.70 -9.32 -8.59
C VAL A 191 20.19 -10.71 -8.19
N GLN A 192 20.42 -10.97 -6.89
CA GLN A 192 20.82 -12.30 -6.39
C GLN A 192 19.78 -13.39 -6.65
N LEU A 193 18.52 -13.02 -6.85
CA LEU A 193 17.40 -13.93 -7.09
C LEU A 193 17.06 -14.10 -8.58
N ASP A 194 17.96 -13.65 -9.48
CA ASP A 194 17.74 -13.59 -10.93
C ASP A 194 16.46 -12.82 -11.29
N GLY A 195 16.14 -11.80 -10.48
CA GLY A 195 14.95 -10.97 -10.64
C GLY A 195 14.80 -10.35 -12.03
N PRO A 196 15.86 -9.72 -12.60
CA PRO A 196 15.80 -9.16 -13.95
C PRO A 196 15.43 -10.19 -15.01
N ASP A 197 16.01 -11.39 -14.92
CA ASP A 197 15.76 -12.48 -15.87
C ASP A 197 14.33 -13.01 -15.74
N LYS A 198 13.83 -13.18 -14.50
CA LYS A 198 12.43 -13.60 -14.24
C LYS A 198 11.41 -12.58 -14.70
N LEU A 199 11.68 -11.29 -14.52
CA LEU A 199 10.81 -10.21 -15.02
C LEU A 199 10.79 -10.21 -16.55
N PHE A 200 11.94 -10.41 -17.19
CA PHE A 200 12.03 -10.49 -18.65
C PHE A 200 11.36 -11.74 -19.22
N ASP A 201 11.50 -12.90 -18.57
CA ASP A 201 10.78 -14.13 -18.93
C ASP A 201 9.25 -13.94 -18.82
N CYS A 202 8.79 -13.37 -17.70
CA CYS A 202 7.39 -13.03 -17.48
C CYS A 202 6.84 -12.12 -18.59
N PHE A 203 7.62 -11.10 -18.99
CA PHE A 203 7.30 -10.20 -20.09
C PHE A 203 7.19 -10.94 -21.43
N ASN A 204 8.19 -11.76 -21.81
CA ASN A 204 8.17 -12.46 -23.09
C ASN A 204 6.99 -13.42 -23.19
N LYS A 205 6.72 -14.18 -22.13
CA LYS A 205 5.56 -15.09 -22.09
C LYS A 205 4.23 -14.35 -22.18
N ALA A 206 4.12 -13.20 -21.52
CA ALA A 206 2.93 -12.37 -21.62
C ALA A 206 2.78 -11.78 -23.04
N LEU A 207 3.88 -11.40 -23.69
CA LEU A 207 3.89 -10.88 -25.05
C LEU A 207 3.58 -11.96 -26.10
N GLU A 208 4.04 -13.19 -25.89
CA GLU A 208 3.70 -14.35 -26.74
C GLU A 208 2.21 -14.70 -26.66
N ASN A 209 1.59 -14.49 -25.50
CA ASN A 209 0.19 -14.79 -25.21
C ASN A 209 -0.70 -13.54 -25.09
N CYS A 210 -0.34 -12.43 -25.76
CA CYS A 210 -1.03 -11.15 -25.58
C CYS A 210 -2.50 -11.17 -26.02
N ASP A 211 -2.88 -12.11 -26.89
CA ASP A 211 -4.26 -12.33 -27.35
C ASP A 211 -5.19 -12.82 -26.21
N ILE A 212 -4.62 -13.30 -25.10
CA ILE A 212 -5.37 -13.71 -23.91
C ILE A 212 -5.69 -12.48 -23.06
N ASN A 213 -6.96 -12.36 -22.66
CA ASN A 213 -7.46 -11.25 -21.84
C ASN A 213 -6.56 -10.98 -20.61
N GLY A 214 -6.02 -9.76 -20.54
CA GLY A 214 -5.22 -9.26 -19.43
C GLY A 214 -3.71 -9.44 -19.57
N MET A 215 -3.22 -10.24 -20.52
CA MET A 215 -1.78 -10.41 -20.75
C MET A 215 -1.14 -9.13 -21.29
N ASP A 216 -1.86 -8.35 -22.10
CA ASP A 216 -1.50 -7.00 -22.53
C ASP A 216 -1.15 -6.08 -21.34
N LYS A 217 -1.99 -6.11 -20.30
CA LYS A 217 -1.76 -5.34 -19.06
C LYS A 217 -0.54 -5.84 -18.31
N LEU A 218 -0.30 -7.15 -18.31
CA LEU A 218 0.89 -7.74 -17.70
C LEU A 218 2.17 -7.35 -18.45
N VAL A 219 2.15 -7.33 -19.78
CA VAL A 219 3.26 -6.82 -20.62
C VAL A 219 3.57 -5.38 -20.24
N HIS A 220 2.55 -4.51 -20.27
CA HIS A 220 2.70 -3.11 -19.89
C HIS A 220 3.26 -2.96 -18.47
N ARG A 221 2.74 -3.73 -17.50
CA ARG A 221 3.20 -3.67 -16.10
C ARG A 221 4.65 -4.10 -15.93
N CYS A 222 5.10 -5.11 -16.67
CA CYS A 222 6.51 -5.54 -16.65
C CYS A 222 7.44 -4.47 -17.23
N ALA A 223 7.04 -3.82 -18.33
CA ALA A 223 7.77 -2.70 -18.91
C ALA A 223 7.87 -1.54 -17.92
N VAL A 224 6.74 -1.17 -17.29
CA VAL A 224 6.69 -0.11 -16.27
C VAL A 224 7.58 -0.42 -15.08
N ALA A 225 7.55 -1.66 -14.58
CA ALA A 225 8.41 -2.09 -13.48
C ALA A 225 9.91 -2.04 -13.85
N ALA A 226 10.29 -2.47 -15.06
CA ALA A 226 11.67 -2.45 -15.51
C ALA A 226 12.23 -1.02 -15.57
N VAL A 227 11.48 -0.09 -16.16
CA VAL A 227 11.86 1.33 -16.24
C VAL A 227 11.88 1.98 -14.87
N ALA A 228 10.87 1.73 -14.03
CA ALA A 228 10.82 2.26 -12.68
C ALA A 228 12.02 1.82 -11.83
N ILE A 229 12.43 0.55 -11.93
CA ILE A 229 13.61 0.04 -11.22
C ILE A 229 14.88 0.69 -11.80
N LYS A 230 15.06 0.73 -13.13
CA LYS A 230 16.20 1.38 -13.79
C LYS A 230 16.35 2.84 -13.34
N ASN A 231 15.27 3.62 -13.38
CA ASN A 231 15.29 5.07 -13.12
C ASN A 231 15.49 5.41 -11.64
N SER A 232 15.40 4.42 -10.75
CA SER A 232 15.57 4.63 -9.31
C SER A 232 17.02 4.53 -8.83
N PHE A 233 17.94 4.12 -9.70
CA PHE A 233 19.35 3.95 -9.38
C PHE A 233 20.24 4.69 -10.38
N SER A 234 21.39 5.18 -9.90
CA SER A 234 22.35 5.82 -10.80
C SER A 234 22.97 4.80 -11.76
N THR A 235 23.38 5.29 -12.93
CA THR A 235 24.06 4.48 -13.94
C THR A 235 25.35 3.85 -13.41
N GLU A 236 26.02 4.49 -12.46
CA GLU A 236 27.20 3.95 -11.78
C GLU A 236 26.87 2.65 -11.03
N VAL A 237 25.79 2.64 -10.24
CA VAL A 237 25.33 1.47 -9.49
C VAL A 237 24.93 0.34 -10.43
N LEU A 238 24.23 0.67 -11.53
CA LEU A 238 23.78 -0.32 -12.49
C LEU A 238 24.92 -0.89 -13.36
N ASN A 239 26.08 -0.22 -13.41
CA ASN A 239 27.24 -0.65 -14.19
C ASN A 239 28.30 -1.43 -13.40
N ILE A 240 28.09 -1.66 -12.10
CA ILE A 240 29.02 -2.35 -11.20
C ILE A 240 29.37 -3.75 -11.70
N ASP A 241 28.35 -4.52 -12.10
CA ASP A 241 28.52 -5.91 -12.57
C ASP A 241 27.52 -6.20 -13.71
N SER A 242 27.84 -7.21 -14.51
CA SER A 242 27.02 -7.75 -15.59
C SER A 242 25.58 -8.04 -15.17
N ASN A 243 25.35 -8.53 -13.95
CA ASN A 243 23.99 -8.82 -13.46
C ASN A 243 23.16 -7.56 -13.22
N PHE A 244 23.79 -6.48 -12.75
CA PHE A 244 23.15 -5.16 -12.61
C PHE A 244 22.93 -4.49 -13.96
N ARG A 245 23.84 -4.71 -14.93
CA ARG A 245 23.67 -4.19 -16.29
C ARG A 245 22.42 -4.73 -16.98
N LYS A 246 21.97 -5.95 -16.63
CA LYS A 246 20.69 -6.49 -17.12
C LYS A 246 19.52 -5.58 -16.80
N ILE A 247 19.53 -4.89 -15.66
CA ILE A 247 18.50 -3.92 -15.26
C ILE A 247 18.51 -2.70 -16.19
N SER A 248 19.70 -2.20 -16.52
CA SER A 248 19.85 -1.06 -17.41
C SER A 248 19.44 -1.40 -18.85
N LEU A 249 19.71 -2.63 -19.30
CA LEU A 249 19.41 -3.09 -20.66
C LEU A 249 17.96 -3.57 -20.84
N ALA A 250 17.30 -4.03 -19.76
CA ALA A 250 15.98 -4.65 -19.84
C ALA A 250 14.93 -3.80 -20.57
N PRO A 251 14.77 -2.48 -20.30
CA PRO A 251 13.81 -1.67 -21.04
C PRO A 251 14.08 -1.61 -22.55
N GLY A 252 15.35 -1.50 -22.95
CA GLY A 252 15.73 -1.49 -24.37
C GLY A 252 15.43 -2.81 -25.08
N LEU A 253 15.68 -3.94 -24.40
CA LEU A 253 15.36 -5.28 -24.92
C LEU A 253 13.85 -5.51 -25.03
N MET A 254 13.09 -5.11 -24.02
CA MET A 254 11.62 -5.20 -24.03
C MET A 254 11.03 -4.38 -25.18
N ARG A 255 11.57 -3.18 -25.41
CA ARG A 255 11.15 -2.32 -26.52
C ARG A 255 11.42 -2.97 -27.87
N ALA A 256 12.63 -3.47 -28.08
CA ALA A 256 12.98 -4.16 -29.33
C ALA A 256 12.04 -5.34 -29.61
N LYS A 257 11.67 -6.11 -28.57
CA LYS A 257 10.71 -7.22 -28.68
C LYS A 257 9.31 -6.80 -29.10
N ILE A 258 8.81 -5.68 -28.57
CA ILE A 258 7.50 -5.15 -28.97
C ILE A 258 7.56 -4.64 -30.42
N GLU A 259 8.64 -3.93 -30.77
CA GLU A 259 8.83 -3.39 -32.12
C GLU A 259 8.99 -4.49 -33.18
N GLU A 260 9.65 -5.61 -32.84
CA GLU A 260 9.74 -6.81 -33.69
C GLU A 260 8.36 -7.41 -34.02
N ARG A 261 7.39 -7.31 -33.11
CA ARG A 261 6.03 -7.83 -33.31
C ARG A 261 5.21 -6.96 -34.27
N GLY A 262 5.52 -5.66 -34.37
CA GLY A 262 4.89 -4.74 -35.32
C GLY A 262 3.43 -4.38 -34.99
N GLU A 263 2.99 -4.57 -33.74
CA GLU A 263 1.63 -4.24 -33.30
C GLU A 263 1.52 -2.81 -32.75
N ASP A 264 0.58 -2.05 -33.30
CA ASP A 264 0.28 -0.67 -32.90
C ASP A 264 -0.37 -0.56 -31.51
N ASP A 265 -0.79 -1.68 -30.93
CA ASP A 265 -1.52 -1.75 -29.65
C ASP A 265 -0.63 -1.43 -28.43
N PHE A 266 0.69 -1.47 -28.58
CA PHE A 266 1.64 -1.21 -27.50
C PHE A 266 2.29 0.18 -27.53
N LYS A 267 1.74 1.14 -28.28
CA LYS A 267 2.31 2.50 -28.41
C LYS A 267 2.65 3.16 -27.07
N GLU A 268 1.74 3.11 -26.10
CA GLU A 268 1.95 3.66 -24.76
C GLU A 268 3.08 2.95 -24.01
N THR A 269 3.14 1.61 -24.12
CA THR A 269 4.20 0.80 -23.52
C THR A 269 5.57 1.11 -24.14
N ILE A 270 5.62 1.28 -25.46
CA ILE A 270 6.86 1.67 -26.18
C ILE A 270 7.30 3.08 -25.74
N GLU A 271 6.37 4.01 -25.56
CA GLU A 271 6.67 5.35 -25.07
C GLU A 271 7.26 5.32 -23.66
N PHE A 272 6.69 4.54 -22.75
CA PHE A 272 7.23 4.35 -21.40
C PHE A 272 8.65 3.77 -21.40
N LEU A 273 8.95 2.86 -22.34
CA LEU A 273 10.27 2.25 -22.49
C LEU A 273 11.34 3.17 -23.09
N LYS A 274 10.99 4.38 -23.56
CA LYS A 274 11.96 5.38 -24.04
C LYS A 274 12.68 6.12 -22.91
N GLU A 275 12.11 6.13 -21.71
CA GLU A 275 12.69 6.76 -20.50
C GLU A 275 13.79 5.89 -19.86
#